data_AF-A0AB35YSA3-F1
#
_entry.id   AF-A0AB35YSA3-F1
#
_cell.length_a   1.000
_cell.length_b   1.000
_cell.length_c   1.000
_cell.angle_alpha   90.00
_cell.angle_beta   90.00
_cell.angle_gamma   90.00
#
_symmetry.space_group_name_H-M   'P 1'
#
loop_
_entity.id
_entity.type
_entity.pdbx_description
1 polymer ?
#
loop_
_entity_poly.entity_id
_entity_poly.type
_entity_poly.pdbx_seq_one_letter_code
_entity_poly.pdbx_strand_id
1 'polypeptide(L)'
;MKSQDRLLPVFSNQKLNSYLKEIMVQLKINKNLSFHCTRHTFATTVTLSNGVPIETVSKHLGHSKLSTTQVYARVLEKRISDDIGNLRSLLQKQELSKNKTG
;
A
#
# COMPACT_ATOMS: atom_id res chain seq x y z
N MET A 1 -22.04 24.45 10.62
CA MET A 1 -21.75 23.36 11.58
C MET A 1 -20.65 23.83 12.51
N LYS A 2 -20.92 23.89 13.83
CA LYS A 2 -19.96 24.33 14.85
C LYS A 2 -18.77 23.37 14.90
N SER A 3 -17.56 23.90 15.07
CA SER A 3 -16.28 23.18 14.94
C SER A 3 -15.87 22.37 16.18
N GLN A 4 -16.78 22.11 17.11
CA GLN A 4 -16.43 21.68 18.48
C GLN A 4 -16.48 20.16 18.72
N ASP A 5 -16.77 19.34 17.71
CA ASP A 5 -17.00 17.89 17.90
C ASP A 5 -16.11 16.99 17.02
N ARG A 6 -14.93 17.47 16.62
CA ARG A 6 -13.98 16.69 15.82
C ARG A 6 -12.76 16.33 16.67
N LEU A 7 -12.42 15.04 16.68
CA LEU A 7 -11.23 14.52 17.38
C LEU A 7 -9.94 15.21 16.91
N LEU A 8 -9.87 15.54 15.62
CA LEU A 8 -8.73 16.22 15.00
C LEU A 8 -9.18 17.46 14.23
N PRO A 9 -8.33 18.51 14.17
CA PRO A 9 -8.57 19.66 13.31
C PRO A 9 -8.59 19.25 11.84
N VAL A 10 -9.56 19.76 11.09
CA VAL A 10 -9.69 19.48 9.65
C VAL A 10 -9.11 20.64 8.87
N PHE A 11 -7.94 20.42 8.29
CA PHE A 11 -7.26 21.38 7.42
C PHE A 11 -7.67 21.18 5.95
N SER A 12 -7.56 22.25 5.16
CA SER A 12 -7.63 22.12 3.70
C SER A 12 -6.43 21.33 3.17
N ASN A 13 -6.60 20.68 2.01
CA ASN A 13 -5.50 19.97 1.35
C ASN A 13 -4.29 20.87 1.09
N GLN A 14 -4.51 22.15 0.75
CA GLN A 14 -3.39 23.09 0.56
C GLN A 14 -2.62 23.33 1.87
N LYS A 15 -3.34 23.54 2.98
CA LYS A 15 -2.71 23.80 4.28
C LYS A 15 -1.93 22.57 4.77
N LEU A 16 -2.52 21.39 4.62
CA LEU A 16 -1.89 20.13 4.97
C LEU A 16 -0.61 19.87 4.14
N ASN A 17 -0.67 20.06 2.82
CA ASN A 17 0.50 19.93 1.95
C ASN A 17 1.59 20.96 2.28
N SER A 18 1.24 22.15 2.79
CA SER A 18 2.21 23.15 3.21
C SER A 18 2.98 22.68 4.45
N TYR A 19 2.27 22.15 5.46
CA TYR A 19 2.91 21.55 6.63
C TYR A 19 3.77 20.33 6.27
N LEU A 20 3.32 19.50 5.32
CA LEU A 20 4.10 18.37 4.85
C LEU A 20 5.44 18.83 4.22
N LYS A 21 5.42 19.92 3.45
CA LYS A 21 6.65 20.52 2.88
C LYS A 21 7.60 21.01 3.96
N GLU A 22 7.09 21.67 5.01
CA GLU A 22 7.91 22.13 6.13
C GLU A 22 8.63 20.94 6.82
N ILE A 23 7.90 19.86 7.10
CA ILE A 23 8.47 18.63 7.67
C ILE A 23 9.52 18.03 6.73
N MET A 24 9.25 17.96 5.42
CA MET A 24 10.22 17.45 4.45
C MET A 24 11.52 18.23 4.42
N VAL A 25 11.45 19.56 4.53
CA VAL A 25 12.63 20.44 4.59
C VAL A 25 13.47 20.12 5.81
N GLN A 26 12.84 19.95 6.99
CA GLN A 26 13.53 19.56 8.22
C GLN A 26 14.20 18.18 8.10
N LEU A 27 13.54 17.24 7.43
CA LEU A 27 14.05 15.88 7.20
C LEU A 27 15.01 15.77 6.01
N LYS A 28 15.32 16.88 5.31
CA LYS A 28 16.16 16.92 4.11
C LYS A 28 15.67 15.97 2.99
N ILE A 29 14.37 15.78 2.86
CA ILE A 29 13.76 14.95 1.80
C ILE A 29 13.54 15.80 0.55
N ASN A 30 14.36 15.57 -0.48
CA ASN A 30 14.30 16.34 -1.73
C ASN A 30 13.38 15.72 -2.79
N LYS A 31 12.18 15.27 -2.38
CA LYS A 31 11.15 14.70 -3.26
C LYS A 31 9.84 15.45 -3.08
N ASN A 32 9.11 15.74 -4.13
CA ASN A 32 7.80 16.39 -4.01
C ASN A 32 6.76 15.40 -3.46
N LEU A 33 6.45 15.48 -2.16
CA LEU A 33 5.39 14.69 -1.53
C LEU A 33 4.10 15.49 -1.42
N SER A 34 3.00 14.81 -1.66
CA SER A 34 1.64 15.29 -1.39
C SER A 34 0.84 14.22 -0.67
N PHE A 35 -0.33 14.59 -0.14
CA PHE A 35 -1.27 13.61 0.42
C PHE A 35 -1.77 12.56 -0.59
N HIS A 36 -1.72 12.86 -1.89
CA HIS A 36 -1.97 11.83 -2.90
C HIS A 36 -0.84 10.79 -2.92
N CYS A 37 0.42 11.20 -2.80
CA CYS A 37 1.57 10.29 -2.77
C CYS A 37 1.52 9.38 -1.54
N THR A 38 1.11 9.92 -0.38
CA THR A 38 0.96 9.12 0.84
C THR A 38 -0.18 8.11 0.70
N ARG A 39 -1.33 8.50 0.12
CA ARG A 39 -2.43 7.56 -0.20
C ARG A 39 -1.96 6.41 -1.10
N HIS A 40 -1.18 6.72 -2.13
CA HIS A 40 -0.62 5.72 -3.02
C HIS A 40 0.34 4.78 -2.26
N THR A 41 1.22 5.33 -1.43
CA THR A 41 2.18 4.56 -0.62
C THR A 41 1.47 3.63 0.36
N PHE A 42 0.41 4.12 1.00
CA PHE A 42 -0.44 3.30 1.88
C PHE A 42 -1.07 2.13 1.10
N ALA A 43 -1.68 2.41 -0.06
CA ALA A 43 -2.32 1.39 -0.87
C ALA A 43 -1.35 0.35 -1.43
N THR A 44 -0.19 0.77 -1.94
CA THR A 44 0.73 -0.17 -2.59
C THR A 44 1.67 -0.84 -1.62
N THR A 45 2.35 -0.06 -0.79
CA THR A 45 3.52 -0.53 -0.02
C THR A 45 3.09 -1.02 1.36
N VAL A 46 2.19 -0.30 2.03
CA VAL A 46 1.74 -0.68 3.38
C VAL A 46 0.75 -1.83 3.33
N THR A 47 -0.18 -1.86 2.36
CA THR A 47 -1.24 -2.88 2.33
C THR A 47 -1.02 -3.97 1.27
N LEU A 48 -1.10 -3.65 -0.03
CA LEU A 48 -1.04 -4.67 -1.09
C LEU A 48 0.28 -5.46 -1.07
N SER A 49 1.40 -4.76 -0.87
CA SER A 49 2.70 -5.41 -0.72
C SER A 49 2.83 -6.22 0.56
N ASN A 50 1.91 -6.14 1.53
CA ASN A 50 1.89 -7.00 2.71
C ASN A 50 0.76 -8.04 2.67
N GLY A 51 0.22 -8.32 1.47
CA GLY A 51 -0.76 -9.39 1.28
C GLY A 51 -2.20 -9.02 1.68
N VAL A 52 -2.47 -7.75 1.94
CA VAL A 52 -3.86 -7.30 2.20
C VAL A 52 -4.67 -7.40 0.90
N PRO A 53 -5.84 -8.08 0.90
CA PRO A 53 -6.66 -8.20 -0.30
C PRO A 53 -7.13 -6.85 -0.86
N ILE A 54 -7.23 -6.74 -2.19
CA ILE A 54 -7.54 -5.47 -2.87
C ILE A 54 -8.93 -4.93 -2.51
N GLU A 55 -9.90 -5.80 -2.22
CA GLU A 55 -11.25 -5.43 -1.77
C GLU A 55 -11.19 -4.75 -0.42
N THR A 56 -10.35 -5.28 0.48
CA THR A 56 -10.08 -4.71 1.79
C THR A 56 -9.40 -3.36 1.64
N VAL A 57 -8.39 -3.24 0.79
CA VAL A 57 -7.73 -1.95 0.52
C VAL A 57 -8.72 -0.93 -0.05
N SER A 58 -9.61 -1.34 -0.95
CA SER A 58 -10.65 -0.50 -1.54
C SER A 58 -11.58 0.08 -0.47
N LYS A 59 -11.98 -0.73 0.52
CA LYS A 59 -12.79 -0.29 1.67
C LYS A 59 -12.03 0.70 2.56
N HIS A 60 -10.76 0.44 2.88
CA HIS A 60 -9.92 1.37 3.67
C HIS A 60 -9.74 2.73 2.99
N LEU A 61 -9.65 2.75 1.65
CA LEU A 61 -9.51 3.98 0.87
C LEU A 61 -10.84 4.71 0.64
N GLY A 62 -11.97 4.12 1.03
CA GLY A 62 -13.31 4.66 0.82
C GLY A 62 -13.74 4.70 -0.64
N HIS A 63 -13.18 3.84 -1.50
CA HIS A 63 -13.52 3.81 -2.92
C HIS A 63 -14.84 3.04 -3.13
N SER A 64 -15.83 3.69 -3.76
CA SER A 64 -17.13 3.07 -4.08
C SER A 64 -17.07 2.03 -5.20
N LYS A 65 -16.03 2.11 -6.06
CA LYS A 65 -15.81 1.17 -7.17
C LYS A 65 -14.45 0.52 -7.01
N LEU A 66 -14.40 -0.80 -7.14
CA LEU A 66 -13.14 -1.55 -7.10
C LEU A 66 -12.19 -1.12 -8.22
N SER A 67 -12.73 -0.72 -9.37
CA SER A 67 -11.95 -0.21 -10.51
C SER A 67 -11.08 0.99 -10.18
N THR A 68 -11.47 1.84 -9.22
CA THR A 68 -10.63 2.94 -8.75
C THR A 68 -9.40 2.45 -7.98
N THR A 69 -9.51 1.31 -7.29
CA THR A 69 -8.41 0.67 -6.55
C THR A 69 -7.54 -0.19 -7.46
N GLN A 70 -8.06 -0.64 -8.62
CA GLN A 70 -7.31 -1.41 -9.62
C GLN A 70 -6.17 -0.62 -10.28
N VAL A 71 -6.11 0.71 -10.14
CA VAL A 71 -4.93 1.51 -10.51
C VAL A 71 -3.62 0.99 -9.89
N TYR A 72 -3.71 0.24 -8.78
CA TYR A 72 -2.57 -0.38 -8.11
C TYR A 72 -2.23 -1.80 -8.60
N ALA A 73 -2.84 -2.28 -9.69
CA ALA A 73 -2.72 -3.66 -10.19
C ALA A 73 -1.28 -4.11 -10.46
N ARG A 74 -0.37 -3.23 -10.89
CA ARG A 74 1.04 -3.58 -11.13
C ARG A 74 1.71 -4.21 -9.90
N VAL A 75 1.34 -3.79 -8.70
CA VAL A 75 1.90 -4.33 -7.46
C VAL A 75 1.35 -5.73 -7.18
N LEU A 76 0.07 -5.98 -7.52
CA LEU A 76 -0.54 -7.31 -7.44
C LEU A 76 0.13 -8.29 -8.42
N GLU A 77 0.37 -7.89 -9.66
CA GLU A 77 1.04 -8.74 -10.66
C GLU A 77 2.42 -9.21 -10.19
N LYS A 78 3.22 -8.29 -9.65
CA LYS A 78 4.52 -8.63 -9.07
C LYS A 78 4.39 -9.62 -7.92
N ARG A 79 3.46 -9.36 -6.99
CA ARG A 79 3.17 -10.24 -5.84
C ARG A 79 2.78 -11.64 -6.29
N ILE A 80 1.89 -11.77 -7.28
CA ILE A 80 1.49 -13.06 -7.85
C ILE A 80 2.70 -13.80 -8.41
N SER A 81 3.57 -13.13 -9.16
CA SER A 81 4.78 -13.75 -9.70
C SER A 81 5.70 -14.26 -8.59
N ASP A 82 5.89 -13.47 -7.54
CA ASP A 82 6.74 -13.84 -6.40
C ASP A 82 6.14 -15.06 -5.66
N ASP A 83 4.83 -15.06 -5.44
CA ASP A 83 4.11 -16.14 -4.75
C ASP A 83 4.17 -17.46 -5.53
N ILE A 84 4.03 -17.41 -6.87
CA ILE A 84 4.18 -18.59 -7.73
C ILE A 84 5.62 -19.11 -7.73
N GLY A 85 6.62 -18.21 -7.72
CA GLY A 85 8.03 -18.60 -7.61
C GLY A 85 8.35 -19.30 -6.28
N ASN A 86 7.79 -18.78 -5.19
CA ASN A 86 7.92 -19.39 -3.86
C ASN A 86 7.25 -20.77 -3.81
N LEU A 87 6.04 -20.89 -4.37
CA LEU A 87 5.32 -22.16 -4.42
C LEU A 87 6.12 -23.22 -5.20
N ARG A 88 6.66 -22.88 -6.37
CA ARG A 88 7.52 -23.78 -7.17
C ARG A 88 8.72 -24.27 -6.36
N SER A 89 9.38 -23.37 -5.63
CA SER A 89 10.54 -23.70 -4.80
C SER A 89 10.18 -24.66 -3.66
N LEU A 90 9.02 -24.46 -3.02
CA LEU A 90 8.53 -25.35 -1.97
C LEU A 90 8.21 -26.75 -2.51
N LEU A 91 7.55 -26.84 -3.67
CA LEU A 91 7.23 -28.11 -4.30
C LEU A 91 8.50 -28.90 -4.68
N GLN A 92 9.49 -28.23 -5.29
CA GLN A 92 10.76 -28.86 -5.64
C GLN A 92 11.51 -29.39 -4.40
N LYS A 93 11.51 -28.61 -3.30
CA LYS A 93 12.11 -29.04 -2.03
C LYS A 93 11.44 -30.30 -1.47
N GLN A 94 10.11 -30.43 -1.61
CA GLN A 94 9.40 -31.63 -1.19
C GLN A 94 9.76 -32.86 -2.03
N GLU A 95 9.91 -32.72 -3.35
CA GLU A 95 10.35 -33.82 -4.22
C GLU A 95 11.77 -34.29 -3.87
N LEU A 96 12.70 -33.36 -3.64
CA LEU A 96 14.06 -33.66 -3.16
C LEU A 96 14.08 -34.38 -1.81
N SER A 97 13.14 -34.08 -0.92
CA SER A 97 13.04 -34.74 0.39
C SER A 97 12.50 -36.17 0.27
N LYS A 98 11.54 -36.43 -0.64
CA LYS A 98 11.00 -37.77 -0.88
C LYS A 98 12.05 -38.71 -1.47
N ASN A 99 12.89 -38.22 -2.38
CA ASN A 99 13.92 -39.01 -3.05
C ASN A 99 15.15 -39.36 -2.19
N LYS A 100 15.29 -38.82 -0.97
CA LYS A 100 16.38 -39.15 -0.03
C LYS A 100 16.03 -40.24 1.00
N THR A 101 14.79 -40.69 1.02
CA THR A 101 14.25 -41.66 2.00
C THR A 101 13.87 -43.01 1.38
N GLY A 102 14.17 -43.22 0.09
CA GLY A 102 14.08 -44.51 -0.59
C GLY A 102 15.44 -44.89 -1.16
#